data_AF-B9JF50-F1
#
_entry.id   AF-B9JF50-F1
#
_cell.length_a   1.000
_cell.length_b   1.000
_cell.length_c   1.000
_cell.angle_alpha   90.00
_cell.angle_beta   90.00
_cell.angle_gamma   90.00
#
_symmetry.space_group_name_H-M   'P 1'
#
loop_
_entity.id
_entity.type
_entity.pdbx_description
1 polymer ?
#
loop_
_entity_poly.entity_id
_entity_poly.type
_entity_poly.pdbx_seq_one_letter_code
_entity_poly.pdbx_strand_id
1 'polypeptide(L)'
;MKLIKILTLTLLLSALPACAALTKSDKLVVPPEPPKLTKPDSVLLEKCIGPVELGNKALVQAQVERLWMKDRQNLLSCARKHLSLRDFYADRDGRLVGKK
;
A
#
# COMPACT_ATOMS: atom_id res chain seq x y z
N MET A 1 15.88 -66.21 -5.05
CA MET A 1 14.87 -65.39 -4.33
C MET A 1 15.39 -64.05 -3.81
N LYS A 2 16.68 -63.91 -3.42
CA LYS A 2 17.22 -62.64 -2.89
C LYS A 2 17.50 -61.59 -3.98
N LEU A 3 18.06 -61.99 -5.12
CA LEU A 3 18.39 -61.10 -6.25
C LEU A 3 17.15 -60.45 -6.89
N ILE A 4 16.07 -61.21 -7.08
CA ILE A 4 14.81 -60.70 -7.64
C ILE A 4 14.22 -59.62 -6.72
N LYS A 5 14.27 -59.82 -5.39
CA LYS A 5 13.79 -58.84 -4.41
C LYS A 5 14.61 -57.54 -4.43
N ILE A 6 15.93 -57.65 -4.58
CA ILE A 6 16.83 -56.49 -4.67
C ILE A 6 16.54 -55.70 -5.96
N LEU A 7 16.41 -56.38 -7.09
CA LEU A 7 16.08 -55.76 -8.38
C LEU A 7 14.72 -55.06 -8.37
N THR A 8 13.70 -55.66 -7.73
CA THR A 8 12.39 -55.03 -7.58
C THR A 8 12.42 -53.80 -6.66
N LEU A 9 13.26 -53.80 -5.61
CA LEU A 9 13.37 -52.65 -4.71
C LEU A 9 14.07 -51.47 -5.39
N THR A 10 15.14 -51.73 -6.14
CA THR A 10 15.87 -50.69 -6.88
C THR A 10 15.01 -50.07 -7.99
N LEU A 11 14.16 -50.86 -8.66
CA LEU A 11 13.24 -50.35 -9.66
C LEU A 11 12.14 -49.48 -9.03
N LEU A 12 11.67 -49.83 -7.83
CA LEU A 12 10.68 -49.05 -7.09
C LEU A 12 11.25 -47.71 -6.62
N LEU A 13 12.50 -47.67 -6.13
CA LEU A 13 13.14 -46.41 -5.69
C LEU A 13 13.43 -45.44 -6.85
N SER A 14 13.62 -45.92 -8.08
CA SER A 14 13.84 -45.06 -9.25
C SER A 14 12.56 -44.36 -9.79
N ALA A 15 11.37 -44.79 -9.36
CA ALA A 15 10.11 -44.23 -9.85
C ALA A 15 9.55 -43.08 -8.99
N LEU A 16 10.00 -42.90 -7.75
CA LEU A 16 9.50 -41.86 -6.85
C LEU A 16 10.03 -40.42 -7.07
N PRO A 17 11.25 -40.15 -7.59
CA PRO A 17 11.73 -38.77 -7.67
C PRO A 17 11.10 -37.96 -8.81
N ALA A 18 10.36 -38.59 -9.74
CA ALA A 18 9.76 -37.90 -10.89
C ALA A 18 8.54 -37.01 -10.52
N CYS A 19 7.91 -37.22 -9.36
CA CYS A 19 6.76 -36.42 -8.93
C CYS A 19 7.13 -35.15 -8.14
N ALA A 20 8.38 -35.00 -7.70
CA ALA A 20 8.83 -33.82 -6.95
C ALA A 20 9.21 -32.63 -7.87
N ALA A 21 9.44 -32.88 -9.17
CA ALA A 21 9.85 -31.87 -10.14
C ALA A 21 8.68 -31.28 -10.96
N LEU A 22 7.48 -31.86 -10.90
CA LEU A 22 6.34 -31.48 -11.73
C LEU A 22 5.37 -30.51 -11.02
N THR A 23 5.89 -29.46 -10.40
CA THR A 23 5.04 -28.34 -9.94
C THR A 23 5.57 -26.97 -10.37
N LYS A 24 6.79 -26.87 -10.92
CA LYS A 24 7.31 -25.61 -11.44
C LYS A 24 7.42 -25.66 -12.97
N SER A 25 6.28 -25.56 -13.63
CA SER A 25 6.23 -25.28 -15.07
C SER A 25 6.45 -23.78 -15.27
N ASP A 26 7.66 -23.37 -15.62
CA ASP A 26 7.98 -21.98 -16.00
C ASP A 26 7.18 -21.51 -17.25
N LYS A 27 6.53 -22.45 -17.97
CA LYS A 27 5.65 -22.16 -19.12
C LYS A 27 4.19 -21.86 -18.75
N LEU A 28 3.79 -22.05 -17.50
CA LEU A 28 2.45 -21.72 -16.97
C LEU A 28 2.54 -20.64 -15.88
N VAL A 29 3.51 -19.73 -15.99
CA VAL A 29 3.49 -18.49 -15.21
C VAL A 29 2.41 -17.60 -15.81
N VAL A 30 1.15 -17.88 -15.47
CA VAL A 30 0.11 -16.85 -15.50
C VAL A 30 0.57 -15.84 -14.45
N PRO A 31 0.94 -14.60 -14.86
CA PRO A 31 1.29 -13.59 -13.88
C PRO A 31 0.13 -13.47 -12.89
N PRO A 32 0.38 -13.50 -11.58
CA PRO A 32 -0.69 -13.27 -10.62
C PRO A 32 -1.37 -11.93 -10.96
N GLU A 33 -2.69 -11.87 -10.81
CA GLU A 33 -3.44 -10.63 -11.02
C GLU A 33 -2.76 -9.52 -10.19
N PRO A 34 -2.53 -8.32 -10.76
CA PRO A 34 -1.87 -7.24 -10.04
C PRO A 34 -2.58 -6.99 -8.70
N PRO A 35 -1.84 -6.71 -7.63
CA PRO A 35 -2.44 -6.44 -6.34
C PRO A 35 -3.37 -5.22 -6.44
N LYS A 36 -4.61 -5.39 -5.98
CA LYS A 36 -5.60 -4.31 -5.92
C LYS A 36 -5.24 -3.39 -4.75
N LEU A 37 -4.63 -2.25 -5.06
CA LEU A 37 -4.27 -1.26 -4.05
C LEU A 37 -5.50 -0.46 -3.62
N THR A 38 -5.75 -0.44 -2.32
CA THR A 38 -6.76 0.44 -1.73
C THR A 38 -6.40 1.90 -2.02
N LYS A 39 -7.41 2.71 -2.35
CA LYS A 39 -7.27 4.15 -2.52
C LYS A 39 -7.41 4.86 -1.16
N PRO A 40 -6.75 6.01 -0.95
CA PRO A 40 -7.02 6.82 0.23
C PRO A 40 -8.46 7.34 0.20
N ASP A 41 -8.98 7.73 1.36
CA ASP A 41 -10.24 8.47 1.45
C ASP A 41 -10.16 9.74 0.57
N SER A 42 -11.20 9.99 -0.22
CA SER A 42 -11.28 11.14 -1.13
C SER A 42 -11.13 12.48 -0.40
N VAL A 43 -11.56 12.57 0.86
CA VAL A 43 -11.43 13.80 1.66
C VAL A 43 -9.97 14.22 1.78
N LEU A 44 -9.04 13.25 1.88
CA LEU A 44 -7.60 13.51 1.97
C LEU A 44 -7.01 14.13 0.70
N LEU A 45 -7.66 13.94 -0.45
CA LEU A 45 -7.24 14.44 -1.75
C LEU A 45 -7.82 15.83 -2.08
N GLU A 46 -8.78 16.31 -1.31
CA GLU A 46 -9.39 17.61 -1.53
C GLU A 46 -8.36 18.73 -1.37
N LYS A 47 -8.54 19.84 -2.08
CA LYS A 47 -7.70 21.03 -1.88
C LYS A 47 -7.87 21.58 -0.46
N CYS A 48 -6.82 22.15 0.09
CA CYS A 48 -6.92 22.90 1.32
C CYS A 48 -7.61 24.24 1.09
N ILE A 49 -8.37 24.69 2.08
CA ILE A 49 -8.93 26.05 2.10
C ILE A 49 -7.76 27.02 2.28
N GLY A 50 -7.64 27.95 1.33
CA GLY A 50 -6.62 28.99 1.38
C GLY A 50 -6.96 30.11 2.38
N PRO A 51 -6.05 31.08 2.53
CA PRO A 51 -6.32 32.29 3.31
C PRO A 51 -7.56 33.04 2.80
N VAL A 52 -8.21 33.81 3.69
CA VAL A 52 -9.33 34.67 3.28
C VAL A 52 -8.82 35.86 2.45
N GLU A 53 -9.45 36.11 1.31
CA GLU A 53 -9.21 37.30 0.49
C GLU A 53 -9.71 38.58 1.20
N LEU A 54 -8.80 39.49 1.54
CA LEU A 54 -9.11 40.69 2.32
C LEU A 54 -9.56 41.89 1.46
N GLY A 55 -9.18 41.91 0.18
CA GLY A 55 -9.34 43.07 -0.69
C GLY A 55 -8.64 44.33 -0.13
N ASN A 56 -9.14 45.52 -0.50
CA ASN A 56 -8.52 46.81 -0.12
C ASN A 56 -9.28 47.56 0.99
N LYS A 57 -10.05 46.85 1.82
CA LYS A 57 -10.85 47.48 2.87
C LYS A 57 -10.03 47.61 4.15
N ALA A 58 -10.18 48.74 4.85
CA ALA A 58 -9.66 48.88 6.20
C ALA A 58 -10.38 47.90 7.13
N LEU A 59 -9.61 47.08 7.84
CA LEU A 59 -10.12 46.13 8.82
C LEU A 59 -9.99 46.71 10.22
N VAL A 60 -11.02 46.55 11.04
CA VAL A 60 -10.91 46.83 12.49
C VAL A 60 -10.27 45.63 13.20
N GLN A 61 -9.62 45.86 14.33
CA GLN A 61 -8.89 44.84 15.09
C GLN A 61 -9.69 43.54 15.31
N ALA A 62 -10.95 43.65 15.73
CA ALA A 62 -11.82 42.49 15.96
C ALA A 62 -12.08 41.64 14.70
N GLN A 63 -12.04 42.24 13.51
CA GLN A 63 -12.15 41.51 12.24
C GLN A 63 -10.85 40.78 11.92
N VAL A 64 -9.71 41.45 12.11
CA VAL A 64 -8.38 40.86 11.89
C VAL A 64 -8.21 39.62 12.76
N GLU A 65 -8.51 39.71 14.06
CA GLU A 65 -8.37 38.58 14.99
C GLU A 65 -9.24 37.40 14.59
N ARG A 66 -10.49 37.66 14.17
CA ARG A 66 -11.41 36.60 13.72
C ARG A 66 -10.89 35.90 12.46
N LEU A 67 -10.41 36.66 11.48
CA LEU A 67 -9.87 36.11 10.23
C LEU A 67 -8.59 35.33 10.50
N TRP A 68 -7.71 35.87 11.34
CA TRP A 68 -6.49 35.19 11.77
C TRP A 68 -6.76 33.84 12.44
N MET A 69 -7.71 33.78 13.37
CA MET A 69 -8.09 32.52 14.02
C MET A 69 -8.63 31.50 13.01
N LYS A 70 -9.48 31.95 12.07
CA LYS A 70 -10.04 31.09 11.03
C LYS A 70 -8.96 30.53 10.11
N ASP A 71 -8.05 31.37 9.64
CA ASP A 71 -6.95 30.96 8.77
C ASP A 71 -5.99 30.01 9.48
N ARG A 72 -5.68 30.27 10.76
CA ARG A 72 -4.90 29.35 11.58
C ARG A 72 -5.56 27.98 11.69
N GLN A 73 -6.88 27.93 11.90
CA GLN A 73 -7.62 26.67 11.96
C GLN A 73 -7.59 25.93 10.61
N ASN A 74 -7.75 26.64 9.50
CA ASN A 74 -7.66 26.08 8.15
C ASN A 74 -6.29 25.46 7.88
N LEU A 75 -5.21 26.17 8.24
CA LEU A 75 -3.84 25.68 8.10
C LEU A 75 -3.59 24.41 8.92
N LEU A 76 -4.03 24.38 10.18
CA LEU A 76 -3.87 23.20 11.04
C LEU A 76 -4.66 22.00 10.51
N SER A 77 -5.88 22.23 10.03
CA SER A 77 -6.71 21.18 9.41
C SER A 77 -6.02 20.62 8.15
N CYS A 78 -5.53 21.50 7.28
CA CYS A 78 -4.79 21.14 6.08
C CYS A 78 -3.54 20.31 6.40
N ALA A 79 -2.74 20.74 7.39
CA ALA A 79 -1.54 20.04 7.81
C ALA A 79 -1.85 18.61 8.30
N ARG A 80 -2.88 18.47 9.15
CA ARG A 80 -3.32 17.15 9.65
C ARG A 80 -3.76 16.25 8.51
N LYS A 81 -4.52 16.77 7.56
CA LYS A 81 -5.00 16.04 6.39
C LYS A 81 -3.85 15.48 5.54
N HIS A 82 -2.85 16.31 5.24
CA HIS A 82 -1.69 15.86 4.46
C HIS A 82 -0.80 14.87 5.21
N LEU A 83 -0.67 15.01 6.54
CA LEU A 83 -0.01 14.01 7.37
C LEU A 83 -0.74 12.67 7.30
N SER A 84 -2.07 12.66 7.43
CA SER A 84 -2.86 11.43 7.29
C SER A 84 -2.74 10.78 5.91
N LEU A 85 -2.69 11.58 4.83
CA LEU A 85 -2.46 11.06 3.49
C LEU A 85 -1.07 10.42 3.34
N ARG A 86 -0.04 11.08 3.86
CA ARG A 86 1.33 10.53 3.88
C ARG A 86 1.37 9.22 4.65
N ASP A 87 0.77 9.17 5.83
CA ASP A 87 0.79 8.00 6.72
C ASP A 87 0.07 6.82 6.08
N PHE A 88 -1.06 7.06 5.40
CA PHE A 88 -1.75 6.04 4.60
C PHE A 88 -0.81 5.39 3.56
N TYR A 89 -0.07 6.20 2.79
CA TYR A 89 0.85 5.67 1.79
C TYR A 89 2.07 4.98 2.41
N ALA A 90 2.62 5.52 3.49
CA ALA A 90 3.74 4.91 4.20
C ALA A 90 3.37 3.52 4.74
N ASP A 91 2.17 3.38 5.32
CA ASP A 91 1.65 2.11 5.82
C ASP A 91 1.35 1.12 4.68
N ARG A 92 0.68 1.57 3.61
CA ARG A 92 0.41 0.74 2.42
C ARG A 92 1.70 0.20 1.83
N ASP A 93 2.67 1.09 1.59
CA ASP A 93 3.90 0.74 0.90
C ASP A 93 4.82 -0.10 1.81
N GLY A 94 4.82 0.16 3.12
CA GLY A 94 5.53 -0.66 4.10
C GLY A 94 5.08 -2.12 4.12
N ARG A 95 3.78 -2.40 3.88
CA ARG A 95 3.28 -3.77 3.73
C ARG A 95 3.70 -4.44 2.42
N LEU A 96 3.90 -3.65 1.35
CA LEU A 96 4.28 -4.17 0.03
C LEU A 96 5.75 -4.58 -0.05
N VAL A 97 6.62 -3.90 0.70
CA VAL A 97 8.07 -4.15 0.67
C VAL A 97 8.45 -5.50 1.29
N GLY A 98 7.54 -6.13 2.04
CA GLY A 98 7.78 -7.42 2.70
C GLY A 98 8.74 -7.29 3.88
N LYS A 99 8.39 -7.85 5.05
CA LYS A 99 9.41 -8.14 6.06
C LYS A 99 10.30 -9.23 5.45
N LYS A 100 11.58 -8.93 5.27
CA LYS A 100 12.61 -9.94 4.94
C LYS A 100 12.55 -11.10 5.92
#